data_AF-A0A2S2NAS4-F1
#
_entry.id   AF-A0A2S2NAS4-F1
#
_cell.length_a   1.000
_cell.length_b   1.000
_cell.length_c   1.000
_cell.angle_alpha   90.00
_cell.angle_beta   90.00
_cell.angle_gamma   90.00
#
_symmetry.space_group_name_H-M   'P 1'
#
loop_
_entity.id
_entity.type
_entity.pdbx_description
1 polymer ?
#
loop_
_entity_poly.entity_id
_entity_poly.type
_entity_poly.pdbx_seq_one_letter_code
_entity_poly.pdbx_strand_id
1 'polypeptide(L)'
;MSGSRGGVQKKIKDYYPNAVYIHCMAHKLNLVILDMCKNIKQSRTVFNALESIYVHFSQPSNNTKLQDMQKNLNMKKITLTAISDTRWVCRYKNSKSVIENFKSIAIVLQKEVDENNDRDIS
;
A
#
# COMPACT_ATOMS: atom_id res chain seq x y z
N MET A 1 -6.03 14.93 13.86
CA MET A 1 -7.04 16.01 13.66
C MET A 1 -6.90 17.09 14.74
N SER A 2 -5.90 17.96 14.61
CA SER A 2 -5.63 19.09 15.53
C SER A 2 -5.73 20.45 14.80
N GLY A 3 -6.50 20.49 13.71
CA GLY A 3 -6.64 21.69 12.90
C GLY A 3 -7.26 22.83 13.72
N SER A 4 -6.63 24.00 13.70
CA SER A 4 -7.11 25.21 14.37
C SER A 4 -8.39 25.77 13.73
N ARG A 5 -8.64 25.44 12.47
CA ARG A 5 -9.84 25.82 11.71
C ARG A 5 -10.60 24.55 11.31
N GLY A 6 -11.80 24.36 11.86
CA GLY A 6 -12.69 23.25 11.52
C GLY A 6 -12.21 21.84 11.94
N GLY A 7 -11.06 21.72 12.61
CA GLY A 7 -10.58 20.44 13.14
C GLY A 7 -11.42 19.93 14.30
N VAL A 8 -11.43 18.61 14.51
CA VAL A 8 -12.18 17.94 15.59
C VAL A 8 -11.85 18.54 16.96
N GLN A 9 -10.56 18.78 17.23
CA GLN A 9 -10.11 19.48 18.44
C GLN A 9 -10.82 20.82 18.64
N LYS A 10 -10.85 21.67 17.61
CA LYS A 10 -11.43 23.01 17.69
C LYS A 10 -12.94 22.91 17.95
N LYS A 11 -13.64 22.07 17.19
CA LYS A 11 -15.09 21.83 17.37
C LYS A 11 -15.42 21.39 18.79
N ILE A 12 -14.68 20.43 19.36
CA ILE A 12 -14.92 19.98 20.74
C ILE A 12 -14.70 21.12 21.74
N LYS A 13 -13.63 21.91 21.57
CA LYS A 13 -13.30 23.01 22.48
C LYS A 13 -14.28 24.19 22.41
N ASP A 14 -14.95 24.38 21.26
CA ASP A 14 -15.98 25.39 21.10
C ASP A 14 -17.23 25.10 21.95
N TYR A 15 -17.58 23.82 22.16
CA TYR A 15 -18.67 23.41 23.07
C TYR A 15 -18.20 23.19 24.52
N TYR A 16 -16.95 22.76 24.70
CA TYR A 16 -16.37 22.44 26.02
C TYR A 16 -14.99 23.11 26.18
N PRO A 17 -14.94 24.38 26.64
CA PRO A 17 -13.71 25.17 26.68
C PRO A 17 -12.58 24.55 27.52
N ASN A 18 -12.95 23.81 28.57
CA ASN A 18 -12.02 23.17 29.51
C ASN A 18 -11.53 21.78 29.04
N ALA A 19 -11.99 21.29 27.88
CA ALA A 19 -11.54 20.02 27.36
C ALA A 19 -10.05 20.06 27.01
N VAL A 20 -9.28 19.12 27.58
CA VAL A 20 -7.85 18.96 27.28
C VAL A 20 -7.72 18.10 26.03
N TYR A 21 -7.05 18.62 25.01
CA TYR A 21 -6.75 17.88 23.81
C TYR A 21 -5.39 17.18 23.92
N ILE A 22 -5.40 15.87 23.68
CA ILE A 22 -4.19 15.05 23.63
C ILE A 22 -4.05 14.49 22.21
N HIS A 23 -2.86 14.61 21.64
CA HIS A 23 -2.58 14.03 20.33
C HIS A 23 -2.54 12.50 20.41
N CYS A 24 -3.20 11.83 19.46
CA CYS A 24 -3.01 10.40 19.27
C CYS A 24 -1.59 10.13 18.74
N MET A 25 -0.75 9.46 19.54
CA MET A 25 0.63 9.15 19.17
C MET A 25 0.73 8.25 17.93
N ALA A 26 -0.19 7.28 17.78
CA ALA A 26 -0.26 6.47 16.57
C ALA A 26 -0.50 7.33 15.32
N HIS A 27 -1.39 8.33 15.39
CA HIS A 27 -1.60 9.24 14.27
C HIS A 27 -0.37 10.12 13.99
N LYS A 28 0.30 10.62 15.02
CA LYS A 28 1.52 11.43 14.87
C LYS A 28 2.64 10.64 14.19
N LEU A 29 2.89 9.42 14.64
CA LEU A 29 3.87 8.55 14.00
C LEU A 29 3.45 8.19 12.56
N ASN A 30 2.14 8.10 12.25
CA ASN A 30 1.70 7.83 10.87
C ASN A 30 2.13 8.97 9.97
N LEU A 31 1.90 10.21 10.40
CA LEU A 31 2.28 11.40 9.65
C LEU A 31 3.80 11.45 9.40
N VAL A 32 4.63 11.08 10.38
CA VAL A 32 6.09 10.99 10.19
C VAL A 32 6.45 9.94 9.14
N ILE A 33 5.84 8.75 9.20
CA ILE A 33 6.07 7.68 8.21
C ILE A 33 5.63 8.16 6.81
N LEU A 34 4.45 8.76 6.68
CA LEU A 34 3.96 9.31 5.42
C LEU A 34 4.93 10.34 4.85
N ASP A 35 5.40 11.24 5.69
CA ASP A 35 6.32 12.30 5.29
C ASP A 35 7.65 11.72 4.81
N MET A 36 8.22 10.75 5.53
CA MET A 36 9.41 10.02 5.07
C MET A 36 9.18 9.31 3.72
N CYS A 37 8.04 8.63 3.56
CA CYS A 37 7.71 7.94 2.31
C CYS A 37 7.57 8.90 1.12
N LYS A 38 7.15 10.15 1.39
CA LYS A 38 7.00 11.19 0.37
C LYS A 38 8.33 11.89 0.10
N ASN A 39 9.11 12.23 1.12
CA ASN A 39 10.27 13.12 0.96
C ASN A 39 11.59 12.38 0.71
N ILE A 40 11.72 11.12 1.14
CA ILE A 40 12.91 10.31 0.87
C ILE A 40 12.74 9.65 -0.50
N LYS A 41 13.60 10.01 -1.46
CA LYS A 41 13.53 9.54 -2.86
C LYS A 41 13.44 8.02 -2.96
N GLN A 42 14.31 7.30 -2.25
CA GLN A 42 14.36 5.84 -2.25
C GLN A 42 13.05 5.22 -1.74
N SER A 43 12.52 5.80 -0.65
CA SER A 43 11.24 5.35 -0.07
C SER A 43 10.09 5.58 -1.05
N ARG A 44 10.03 6.78 -1.65
CA ARG A 44 9.05 7.12 -2.68
C ARG A 44 9.09 6.14 -3.85
N THR A 45 10.28 5.82 -4.36
CA THR A 45 10.45 4.86 -5.45
C THR A 45 9.89 3.49 -5.09
N VAL A 46 10.21 2.97 -3.90
CA VAL A 46 9.70 1.66 -3.45
C VAL A 46 8.19 1.67 -3.34
N PHE A 47 7.60 2.67 -2.66
CA PHE A 47 6.15 2.71 -2.48
C PHE A 47 5.38 2.96 -3.78
N ASN A 48 5.95 3.70 -4.73
CA ASN A 48 5.37 3.82 -6.07
C ASN A 48 5.38 2.47 -6.80
N ALA A 49 6.48 1.72 -6.74
CA ALA A 49 6.54 0.39 -7.35
C ALA A 49 5.54 -0.58 -6.71
N LEU A 50 5.41 -0.56 -5.38
CA LEU A 50 4.41 -1.35 -4.66
C LEU A 50 2.97 -1.00 -5.06
N GLU A 51 2.69 0.28 -5.28
CA GLU A 51 1.38 0.72 -5.78
C GLU A 51 1.15 0.27 -7.22
N SER A 52 2.15 0.36 -8.10
CA SER A 52 2.05 -0.14 -9.48
C SER A 52 1.79 -1.65 -9.53
N ILE A 53 2.46 -2.43 -8.68
CA ILE A 53 2.20 -3.87 -8.53
C ILE A 53 0.74 -4.09 -8.11
N TYR A 54 0.26 -3.35 -7.11
CA TYR A 54 -1.13 -3.45 -6.69
C TYR A 54 -2.10 -3.11 -7.83
N VAL A 55 -1.90 -2.00 -8.54
CA VAL A 55 -2.76 -1.57 -9.65
C VAL A 55 -2.82 -2.65 -10.74
N HIS A 56 -1.68 -3.25 -11.10
CA HIS A 56 -1.64 -4.34 -12.08
C HIS A 56 -2.48 -5.54 -11.66
N PHE A 57 -2.29 -6.03 -10.44
CA PHE A 57 -2.99 -7.20 -9.89
C PHE A 57 -4.37 -6.89 -9.30
N SER A 58 -4.79 -5.62 -9.30
CA SER A 58 -6.16 -5.22 -8.96
C SER A 58 -7.14 -5.59 -10.08
N GLN A 59 -6.63 -5.75 -11.31
CA GLN A 59 -7.41 -6.23 -12.45
C GLN A 59 -7.80 -7.70 -12.25
N PRO A 60 -9.07 -8.09 -12.46
CA PRO A 60 -9.54 -9.45 -12.15
C PRO A 60 -8.78 -10.56 -12.89
N SER A 61 -8.42 -10.34 -14.15
CA SER A 61 -7.65 -11.29 -14.97
C SER A 61 -6.27 -11.56 -14.37
N ASN A 62 -5.52 -10.50 -14.08
CA ASN A 62 -4.17 -10.59 -13.51
C ASN A 62 -4.19 -11.15 -12.09
N ASN A 63 -5.20 -10.79 -11.30
CA ASN A 63 -5.40 -11.34 -9.96
C ASN A 63 -5.58 -12.86 -10.00
N THR A 64 -6.37 -13.36 -10.96
CA THR A 64 -6.60 -14.79 -11.15
C THR A 64 -5.30 -15.51 -11.49
N LYS A 65 -4.51 -14.98 -12.43
CA LYS A 65 -3.16 -15.50 -12.75
C LYS A 65 -2.26 -15.58 -11.51
N LEU A 66 -2.25 -14.53 -10.68
CA LEU A 66 -1.48 -14.50 -9.44
C LEU A 66 -1.94 -15.57 -8.45
N GLN A 67 -3.25 -15.70 -8.24
CA GLN A 67 -3.81 -16.70 -7.33
C GLN A 67 -3.50 -18.12 -7.77
N ASP A 68 -3.57 -18.40 -9.06
CA ASP A 68 -3.25 -19.73 -9.59
C ASP A 68 -1.76 -20.02 -9.47
N MET A 69 -0.89 -19.03 -9.72
CA MET A 69 0.53 -19.17 -9.45
C MET A 69 0.86 -19.36 -7.96
N GLN A 70 0.15 -18.68 -7.05
CA GLN A 70 0.28 -18.92 -5.61
C GLN A 70 -0.10 -20.35 -5.24
N LYS A 71 -1.21 -20.87 -5.79
CA LYS A 71 -1.62 -22.28 -5.57
C LYS A 71 -0.58 -23.26 -6.10
N ASN A 72 -0.09 -23.05 -7.33
CA ASN A 72 0.90 -23.92 -7.97
C ASN A 72 2.23 -23.99 -7.21
N LEU A 73 2.58 -22.93 -6.47
CA LEU A 73 3.78 -22.87 -5.64
C LEU A 73 3.53 -23.30 -4.18
N ASN A 74 2.33 -23.81 -3.86
CA ASN A 74 1.88 -24.11 -2.50
C ASN A 74 2.08 -22.93 -1.52
N MET A 75 1.92 -21.70 -2.02
CA MET A 75 2.06 -20.48 -1.23
C MET A 75 0.73 -20.07 -0.61
N LYS A 76 0.79 -19.40 0.54
CA LYS A 76 -0.41 -18.84 1.17
C LYS A 76 -1.04 -17.80 0.23
N LYS A 77 -2.34 -17.94 -0.05
CA LYS A 77 -3.10 -16.93 -0.79
C LYS A 77 -3.09 -15.62 0.00
N ILE A 78 -2.47 -14.62 -0.59
CA ILE A 78 -2.37 -13.28 -0.05
C ILE A 78 -2.78 -12.30 -1.14
N THR A 79 -3.64 -11.36 -0.79
CA THR A 79 -4.11 -10.30 -1.67
C THR A 79 -3.24 -9.06 -1.50
N LEU A 80 -2.82 -8.47 -2.62
CA LEU A 80 -2.17 -7.16 -2.66
C LEU A 80 -3.19 -6.07 -2.34
N THR A 81 -2.77 -5.05 -1.59
CA THR A 81 -3.68 -3.98 -1.12
C THR A 81 -3.15 -2.61 -1.49
N ALA A 82 -4.03 -1.71 -1.92
CA ALA A 82 -3.70 -0.31 -2.21
C ALA A 82 -3.01 0.36 -1.03
N ILE A 83 -2.02 1.22 -1.30
CA ILE A 83 -1.44 2.10 -0.29
C ILE A 83 -2.46 3.16 0.11
N SER A 84 -2.63 3.37 1.41
CA SER A 84 -3.54 4.36 1.97
C SER A 84 -2.80 5.27 2.94
N ASP A 85 -3.01 6.57 2.80
CA ASP A 85 -2.45 7.57 3.71
C ASP A 85 -3.15 7.58 5.07
N THR A 86 -4.42 7.17 5.12
CA THR A 86 -5.23 7.19 6.36
C THR A 86 -5.14 5.90 7.16
N ARG A 87 -4.71 4.78 6.55
CA ARG A 87 -4.61 3.47 7.22
C ARG A 87 -3.19 3.22 7.72
N TRP A 88 -2.98 3.45 9.00
CA TRP A 88 -1.74 3.28 9.78
C TRP A 88 -0.85 2.07 9.40
N VAL A 89 -1.41 0.86 9.30
CA VAL A 89 -0.64 -0.37 9.07
C VAL A 89 -0.56 -0.74 7.59
N CYS A 90 -1.05 0.10 6.69
CA CYS A 90 -1.20 -0.24 5.28
C CYS A 90 0.15 -0.45 4.59
N ARG A 91 1.13 0.45 4.83
CA ARG A 91 2.47 0.34 4.24
C ARG A 91 3.19 -0.93 4.69
N TYR A 92 3.17 -1.23 5.99
CA TYR A 92 3.73 -2.47 6.51
C TYR A 92 3.06 -3.70 5.90
N LYS A 93 1.72 -3.76 5.89
CA LYS A 93 0.97 -4.89 5.33
C LYS A 93 1.24 -5.06 3.84
N ASN A 94 1.32 -3.96 3.08
CA ASN A 94 1.62 -3.99 1.66
C ASN A 94 3.04 -4.51 1.40
N SER A 95 4.05 -3.95 2.08
CA SER A 95 5.44 -4.43 1.96
C SER A 95 5.56 -5.89 2.35
N LYS A 96 4.95 -6.31 3.46
CA LYS A 96 4.94 -7.71 3.89
C LYS A 96 4.28 -8.63 2.87
N SER A 97 3.13 -8.22 2.32
CA SER A 97 2.41 -8.96 1.29
C SER A 97 3.27 -9.19 0.04
N VAL A 98 3.98 -8.16 -0.43
CA VAL A 98 4.88 -8.29 -1.58
C VAL A 98 6.09 -9.15 -1.26
N ILE A 99 6.72 -9.01 -0.09
CA ILE A 99 7.87 -9.82 0.32
C ILE A 99 7.47 -11.31 0.39
N GLU A 100 6.36 -11.63 1.04
CA GLU A 100 5.88 -13.01 1.20
C GLU A 100 5.46 -13.65 -0.13
N ASN A 101 5.13 -12.86 -1.15
CA ASN A 101 4.65 -13.33 -2.46
C ASN A 101 5.57 -12.96 -3.62
N PHE A 102 6.79 -12.52 -3.32
CA PHE A 102 7.68 -11.98 -4.34
C PHE A 102 7.93 -12.98 -5.47
N LYS A 103 8.10 -14.26 -5.12
CA LYS A 103 8.32 -15.35 -6.09
C LYS A 103 7.15 -15.52 -7.06
N SER A 104 5.91 -15.55 -6.58
CA SER A 104 4.73 -15.71 -7.45
C SER A 104 4.52 -14.47 -8.33
N ILE A 105 4.70 -13.27 -7.76
CA ILE A 105 4.62 -12.00 -8.48
C ILE A 105 5.64 -11.96 -9.63
N ALA A 106 6.91 -12.25 -9.33
CA ALA A 106 7.99 -12.22 -10.32
C ALA A 106 7.75 -13.21 -11.47
N ILE A 107 7.29 -14.43 -11.16
CA ILE A 107 7.02 -15.44 -12.20
C ILE A 107 5.85 -15.02 -13.10
N VAL A 108 4.77 -14.48 -12.55
CA VAL A 108 3.64 -14.01 -13.37
C VAL A 108 4.09 -12.90 -14.32
N LEU A 109 4.80 -11.90 -13.79
CA LEU A 109 5.27 -10.77 -14.59
C LEU A 109 6.28 -11.21 -15.66
N GLN A 110 7.18 -12.14 -15.33
CA GLN A 110 8.14 -12.67 -16.30
C GLN A 110 7.42 -13.39 -17.46
N LYS A 111 6.44 -14.25 -17.15
CA LYS A 111 5.62 -14.91 -18.18
C LYS A 111 4.91 -13.91 -19.09
N GLU A 112 4.39 -12.82 -18.53
CA GLU A 112 3.75 -11.77 -19.32
C GLU A 112 4.73 -11.03 -20.25
N VAL A 113 5.98 -10.83 -19.81
CA VAL A 113 7.03 -10.26 -20.66
C VAL A 113 7.38 -11.22 -21.80
N ASP A 114 7.56 -12.51 -21.49
CA ASP A 114 7.92 -13.53 -22.47
C ASP A 114 6.80 -13.68 -23.53
N GLU A 115 5.53 -13.75 -23.11
CA GLU A 115 4.36 -13.82 -24.00
C GLU A 115 4.19 -12.60 -24.91
N ASN A 116 4.60 -11.41 -24.46
CA ASN A 116 4.52 -10.20 -25.27
C ASN A 116 5.69 -10.11 -26.27
N ASN A 117 6.90 -10.52 -25.88
CA ASN A 117 8.05 -10.57 -26.78
C ASN A 117 7.83 -11.52 -27.96
N ASP A 118 7.16 -12.65 -27.73
CA ASP A 118 6.83 -13.60 -28.81
C ASP A 118 5.84 -13.03 -29.84
N ARG A 119 5.01 -12.04 -29.46
CA ARG A 119 4.04 -11.39 -30.37
C ARG A 119 4.67 -10.30 -31.24
N ASP A 120 5.76 -9.69 -30.78
CA ASP A 120 6.46 -8.65 -31.54
C ASP A 120 7.40 -9.23 -32.63
N ILE A 121 7.62 -10.55 -32.61
CA ILE A 121 8.45 -11.28 -33.58
C ILE A 121 7.61 -11.92 -34.71
N SER A 122 6.28 -11.92 -34.59
CA SER A 122 5.32 -12.45 -35.58
C SER A 122 4.64 -11.36 -36.39
#